data_AF-A0A6I6JL91-F1
#
_entry.id   AF-A0A6I6JL91-F1
#
_cell.length_a   1.000
_cell.length_b   1.000
_cell.length_c   1.000
_cell.angle_alpha   90.00
_cell.angle_beta   90.00
_cell.angle_gamma   90.00
#
_symmetry.space_group_name_H-M   'P 1'
#
loop_
_entity.id
_entity.type
_entity.pdbx_description
1 polymer ?
#
loop_
_entity_poly.entity_id
_entity_poly.type
_entity_poly.pdbx_seq_one_letter_code
_entity_poly.pdbx_strand_id
1 'polypeptide(L)'
;MSMRYDQDRKRIICRWEEPTEVVMNKKKGVINRSRMITVKVNDNGKLNSKDIRRHQKHPMFQYINRFNAMLNRYECFPSCEGEYRCAVCGSEHGVSPHFDAKRQSIIWLCREHRDDSPKVDA
;
A
#
# COMPACT_ATOMS: atom_id res chain seq x y z
N MET A 1 -3.91 -3.10 -8.08
CA MET A 1 -3.09 -3.17 -6.84
C MET A 1 -3.20 -1.81 -6.14
N SER A 2 -3.35 -1.80 -4.82
CA SER A 2 -3.27 -0.58 -3.99
C SER A 2 -2.20 -0.76 -2.92
N MET A 3 -1.44 0.29 -2.59
CA MET A 3 -0.48 0.25 -1.49
C MET A 3 -0.46 1.57 -0.73
N ARG A 4 -0.44 1.51 0.61
CA ARG A 4 -0.41 2.67 1.49
C ARG A 4 0.43 2.44 2.73
N TYR A 5 0.92 3.51 3.34
CA TYR A 5 1.50 3.47 4.67
C TYR A 5 0.44 3.87 5.71
N ASP A 6 0.24 2.99 6.68
CA ASP A 6 -0.57 3.23 7.87
C ASP A 6 0.36 3.76 8.97
N GLN A 7 0.38 5.08 9.15
CA GLN A 7 1.26 5.74 10.12
C GLN A 7 0.95 5.28 11.55
N ASP A 8 -0.33 5.27 11.93
CA ASP A 8 -0.82 4.84 13.25
C ASP A 8 -0.35 3.43 13.61
N ARG A 9 -0.45 2.49 12.66
CA ARG A 9 -0.07 1.08 12.88
C ARG A 9 1.38 0.79 12.51
N LYS A 10 2.11 1.77 12.00
CA LYS A 10 3.48 1.67 11.44
C LYS A 10 3.61 0.50 10.47
N ARG A 11 2.72 0.45 9.47
CA ARG A 11 2.62 -0.69 8.52
C ARG A 11 2.46 -0.24 7.08
N ILE A 12 3.24 -0.81 6.17
CA ILE A 12 2.96 -0.77 4.74
C ILE A 12 1.96 -1.88 4.43
N ILE A 13 0.85 -1.51 3.78
CA ILE A 13 -0.21 -2.42 3.39
C ILE A 13 -0.28 -2.45 1.86
N CYS A 14 -0.01 -3.60 1.27
CA CYS A 14 -0.14 -3.86 -0.17
C CYS A 14 -1.32 -4.81 -0.39
N ARG A 15 -2.29 -4.42 -1.22
CA ARG A 15 -3.45 -5.23 -1.62
C ARG A 15 -3.50 -5.39 -3.13
N TRP A 16 -3.88 -6.58 -3.58
CA TRP A 16 -4.11 -6.86 -5.00
C TRP A 16 -5.23 -7.89 -5.14
N GLU A 17 -5.70 -8.07 -6.37
CA GLU A 17 -6.63 -9.14 -6.71
C GLU A 17 -5.91 -10.17 -7.57
N GLU A 18 -6.19 -11.44 -7.33
CA GLU A 18 -5.69 -12.52 -8.16
C GLU A 18 -6.83 -13.46 -8.58
N PRO A 19 -6.88 -13.89 -9.85
CA PRO A 19 -7.82 -14.90 -10.31
C PRO A 19 -7.57 -16.19 -9.54
N THR A 20 -8.62 -16.74 -8.93
CA THR A 20 -8.59 -18.01 -8.22
C THR A 20 -9.67 -18.92 -8.79
N GLU A 21 -9.29 -20.13 -9.19
CA GLU A 21 -10.25 -21.15 -9.58
C GLU A 21 -11.11 -21.56 -8.38
N VAL A 22 -12.42 -21.63 -8.60
CA VAL A 22 -13.38 -22.13 -7.62
C VAL A 22 -14.26 -23.18 -8.26
N VAL A 23 -14.57 -24.22 -7.49
CA VAL A 23 -15.51 -25.27 -7.88
C VAL A 23 -16.75 -25.12 -7.00
N MET A 24 -17.89 -24.84 -7.63
CA MET A 24 -19.19 -24.82 -6.96
C MET A 24 -20.14 -25.77 -7.70
N ASN A 25 -20.75 -26.72 -6.99
CA ASN A 25 -21.73 -27.65 -7.55
C ASN A 25 -21.27 -28.35 -8.85
N LYS A 26 -20.05 -28.90 -8.85
CA LYS A 26 -19.39 -29.55 -10.00
C LYS A 26 -19.14 -28.63 -11.22
N LYS A 27 -19.39 -27.32 -11.12
CA LYS A 27 -19.02 -26.32 -12.14
C LYS A 27 -17.74 -25.58 -11.70
N LYS A 28 -16.79 -25.46 -12.63
CA LYS A 28 -15.58 -24.65 -12.46
C LYS A 28 -15.87 -23.20 -12.85
N GLY A 29 -15.33 -22.26 -12.10
CA GLY A 29 -15.36 -20.83 -12.39
C GLY A 29 -14.09 -20.16 -11.90
N VAL A 30 -13.89 -18.90 -12.28
CA VAL A 30 -12.78 -18.06 -11.84
C VAL A 30 -13.36 -16.85 -11.12
N ILE A 31 -12.89 -16.59 -9.91
CA ILE A 31 -13.24 -15.38 -9.17
C ILE A 31 -11.96 -14.59 -8.86
N ASN A 32 -12.05 -13.26 -8.87
CA ASN A 32 -10.97 -12.42 -8.39
C ASN A 32 -11.02 -12.39 -6.86
N ARG A 33 -10.00 -12.97 -6.21
CA ARG A 33 -9.90 -12.90 -4.74
C ARG A 33 -8.93 -11.81 -4.33
N SER A 34 -9.34 -11.02 -3.36
CA SER A 34 -8.46 -10.06 -2.69
C SER A 34 -7.36 -10.76 -1.90
N ARG A 35 -6.14 -10.23 -2.00
CA ARG A 35 -4.94 -10.66 -1.30
C ARG A 35 -4.25 -9.45 -0.69
N MET A 36 -3.43 -9.71 0.32
CA MET A 36 -2.74 -8.66 1.05
C MET A 36 -1.40 -9.13 1.61
N ILE A 37 -0.41 -8.24 1.56
CA ILE A 37 0.81 -8.31 2.37
C ILE A 37 0.83 -7.08 3.26
N THR A 38 1.10 -7.28 4.54
CA THR A 38 1.30 -6.20 5.50
C THR A 38 2.70 -6.35 6.11
N VAL A 39 3.50 -5.29 6.02
CA VAL A 39 4.87 -5.27 6.54
C VAL A 39 4.99 -4.20 7.60
N LYS A 40 5.47 -4.57 8.79
CA LYS A 40 5.75 -3.60 9.85
C LYS A 40 7.01 -2.79 9.51
N VAL A 41 6.95 -1.49 9.74
CA VAL A 41 8.09 -0.56 9.61
C VAL A 41 8.40 0.00 10.99
N ASN A 42 9.67 0.23 11.28
CA ASN A 42 10.08 0.91 12.51
C ASN A 42 10.25 2.43 12.28
N ASP A 43 10.58 3.13 13.36
CA ASP A 43 10.69 4.60 13.38
C ASP A 43 11.88 5.12 12.57
N ASN A 44 12.82 4.25 12.22
CA ASN A 44 13.98 4.56 11.38
C ASN A 44 13.75 4.12 9.93
N GLY A 45 12.50 3.85 9.52
CA GLY A 45 12.14 3.46 8.16
C GLY A 45 12.60 2.07 7.71
N LYS A 46 13.04 1.21 8.64
CA LYS A 46 13.45 -0.17 8.36
C LYS A 46 12.26 -1.12 8.45
N LEU A 47 12.10 -1.96 7.42
CA LEU A 47 11.12 -3.04 7.40
C LEU A 47 11.47 -4.12 8.43
N ASN A 48 10.47 -4.74 9.01
CA ASN A 48 10.66 -5.81 9.99
C ASN A 48 11.31 -7.05 9.36
N SER A 49 12.38 -7.55 9.97
CA SER A 49 13.15 -8.69 9.45
C SER A 49 12.35 -9.98 9.31
N LYS A 50 11.35 -10.24 10.17
CA LYS A 50 10.49 -11.43 10.06
C LYS A 50 9.57 -11.32 8.84
N ASP A 51 9.01 -10.14 8.61
CA ASP A 51 8.16 -9.89 7.44
C ASP A 51 8.97 -9.93 6.13
N ILE A 52 10.20 -9.39 6.12
CA ILE A 52 11.13 -9.52 4.99
C ILE A 52 11.36 -11.00 4.66
N ARG A 53 11.78 -11.81 5.64
CA ARG A 53 12.06 -13.24 5.40
C ARG A 53 10.85 -13.99 4.84
N ARG A 54 9.65 -13.68 5.34
CA ARG A 54 8.39 -14.28 4.92
C ARG A 54 8.03 -13.92 3.47
N HIS A 55 8.26 -12.67 3.06
CA HIS A 55 7.70 -12.14 1.82
C HIS A 55 8.74 -11.84 0.73
N GLN A 56 10.04 -11.92 0.99
CA GLN A 56 11.11 -11.54 0.06
C GLN A 56 11.03 -12.19 -1.34
N LYS A 57 10.45 -13.39 -1.46
CA LYS A 57 10.29 -14.09 -2.75
C LYS A 57 8.97 -13.77 -3.45
N HIS A 58 8.06 -13.02 -2.82
CA HIS A 58 6.76 -12.70 -3.39
C HIS A 58 6.88 -11.54 -4.39
N PRO A 59 6.28 -11.62 -5.59
CA PRO A 59 6.38 -10.56 -6.60
C PRO A 59 5.93 -9.18 -6.13
N MET A 60 4.96 -9.10 -5.21
CA MET A 60 4.51 -7.83 -4.64
C MET A 60 5.52 -7.18 -3.68
N PHE A 61 6.45 -7.95 -3.12
CA PHE A 61 7.40 -7.45 -2.13
C PHE A 61 8.41 -6.46 -2.73
N GLN A 62 8.74 -6.57 -4.02
CA GLN A 62 9.59 -5.60 -4.71
C GLN A 62 8.97 -4.19 -4.68
N TYR A 63 7.65 -4.08 -4.84
CA TYR A 63 6.93 -2.81 -4.80
C TYR A 63 6.87 -2.26 -3.38
N ILE A 64 6.77 -3.13 -2.36
CA ILE A 64 6.83 -2.73 -0.96
C ILE A 64 8.21 -2.12 -0.64
N ASN A 65 9.30 -2.76 -1.08
CA ASN A 65 10.65 -2.23 -0.90
C ASN A 65 10.82 -0.88 -1.60
N ARG A 66 10.33 -0.75 -2.84
CA ARG A 66 10.36 0.52 -3.58
C ARG A 66 9.58 1.61 -2.85
N PHE A 67 8.36 1.32 -2.41
CA PHE A 67 7.54 2.26 -1.67
C PHE A 67 8.20 2.67 -0.34
N ASN A 68 8.77 1.72 0.40
CA ASN A 68 9.54 2.02 1.62
C ASN A 68 10.75 2.93 1.34
N ALA A 69 11.49 2.66 0.26
CA ALA A 69 12.62 3.50 -0.14
C ALA A 69 12.18 4.93 -0.46
N MET A 70 11.02 5.11 -1.09
CA MET A 70 10.45 6.44 -1.32
C MET A 70 10.05 7.12 -0.01
N LEU A 71 9.36 6.41 0.90
CA LEU A 71 9.00 6.97 2.21
C LEU A 71 10.22 7.47 2.99
N ASN A 72 11.35 6.74 2.91
CA ASN A 72 12.62 7.19 3.51
C ASN A 72 13.17 8.47 2.85
N ARG A 73 13.03 8.62 1.53
CA ARG A 73 13.45 9.86 0.83
C ARG A 73 12.58 11.07 1.17
N TYR A 74 11.32 10.83 1.51
CA TYR A 74 10.39 11.86 1.98
C TYR A 74 10.44 12.05 3.50
N GLU A 75 11.42 11.44 4.18
CA GLU A 75 11.60 11.54 5.64
C GLU A 75 10.36 11.19 6.46
N CYS A 76 9.48 10.29 5.94
CA CYS A 76 8.17 10.03 6.55
C CYS A 76 8.19 9.16 7.83
N PHE A 77 9.37 8.90 8.40
CA PHE A 77 9.50 8.14 9.63
C PHE A 77 10.20 8.99 10.69
N PRO A 78 9.70 9.02 11.95
CA PRO A 78 8.62 8.18 12.50
C PRO A 78 7.19 8.63 12.13
N SER A 79 7.01 9.84 11.62
CA SER A 79 5.73 10.40 11.16
C SER A 79 5.99 11.49 10.13
N CYS A 80 5.13 11.59 9.12
CA CYS A 80 5.03 12.76 8.24
C CYS A 80 3.63 13.39 8.28
N GLU A 81 2.90 13.18 9.37
CA GLU A 81 1.60 13.82 9.58
C GLU A 81 1.74 15.34 9.63
N GLY A 82 0.90 16.06 8.88
CA GLY A 82 0.91 17.52 8.79
C GLY A 82 1.94 18.10 7.81
N GLU A 83 2.88 17.32 7.29
CA GLU A 83 3.89 17.80 6.34
C GLU A 83 3.38 17.86 4.89
N TYR A 84 2.39 17.02 4.56
CA TYR A 84 1.89 16.85 3.22
C TYR A 84 0.38 17.08 3.13
N ARG A 85 -0.06 17.60 1.98
CA ARG A 85 -1.46 17.90 1.68
C ARG A 85 -2.07 16.83 0.79
N CYS A 86 -3.37 16.59 0.95
CA CYS A 86 -4.11 15.75 0.05
C CYS A 86 -4.06 16.30 -1.37
N ALA A 87 -3.66 15.46 -2.33
CA ALA A 87 -3.55 15.83 -3.73
C ALA A 87 -4.92 16.13 -4.41
N VAL A 88 -6.04 15.79 -3.75
CA VAL A 88 -7.40 15.98 -4.28
C VAL A 88 -8.06 17.23 -3.69
N CYS A 89 -8.16 17.33 -2.37
CA CYS A 89 -8.87 18.43 -1.70
C CYS A 89 -7.96 19.43 -0.95
N GLY A 90 -6.65 19.21 -0.93
CA GLY A 90 -5.70 20.09 -0.22
C GLY A 90 -5.70 19.95 1.32
N SER A 91 -6.54 19.08 1.90
CA SER A 91 -6.57 18.86 3.36
C SER A 91 -5.21 18.42 3.90
N GLU A 92 -4.82 18.94 5.06
CA GLU A 92 -3.60 18.58 5.81
C GLU A 92 -3.85 17.46 6.83
N HIS A 93 -5.12 17.20 7.16
CA HIS A 93 -5.49 16.27 8.22
C HIS A 93 -5.72 14.85 7.72
N GLY A 94 -5.20 13.87 8.46
CA GLY A 94 -5.39 12.45 8.15
C GLY A 94 -4.83 12.07 6.78
N VAL A 95 -3.82 12.79 6.30
CA VAL A 95 -3.12 12.52 5.05
C VAL A 95 -2.16 11.35 5.24
N SER A 96 -2.18 10.41 4.31
CA SER A 96 -1.26 9.27 4.30
C SER A 96 -0.66 9.08 2.91
N PRO A 97 0.56 8.54 2.81
CA PRO A 97 1.16 8.26 1.52
C PRO A 97 0.58 6.97 0.94
N HIS A 98 0.25 7.06 -0.34
CA HIS A 98 -0.21 5.96 -1.18
C HIS A 98 0.77 5.80 -2.35
N PHE A 99 0.94 4.57 -2.82
CA PHE A 99 1.76 4.27 -3.99
C PHE A 99 0.91 4.39 -5.25
N ASP A 100 1.24 5.36 -6.10
CA ASP A 100 0.70 5.44 -7.45
C ASP A 100 1.50 4.51 -8.37
N ALA A 101 0.89 3.37 -8.72
CA ALA A 101 1.54 2.39 -9.59
C ALA A 101 1.73 2.88 -11.04
N LYS A 102 0.91 3.84 -11.52
CA LYS A 102 1.04 4.40 -12.87
C LYS A 102 2.22 5.37 -12.93
N ARG A 103 2.31 6.27 -11.95
CA ARG A 103 3.38 7.28 -11.88
C ARG A 103 4.66 6.78 -11.19
N GLN A 104 4.60 5.60 -10.56
CA GLN A 104 5.68 5.04 -9.74
C GLN A 104 6.14 6.02 -8.64
N SER A 105 5.21 6.77 -8.07
CA SER A 105 5.47 7.84 -7.11
C SER A 105 4.57 7.72 -5.87
N ILE A 106 4.82 8.58 -4.87
CA ILE A 106 3.91 8.75 -3.74
C ILE A 106 2.82 9.76 -4.14
N ILE A 107 1.57 9.45 -3.80
CA ILE A 107 0.45 10.39 -3.77
C ILE A 107 -0.08 10.48 -2.35
N TRP A 108 -0.34 11.70 -1.89
CA TRP A 108 -0.80 11.99 -0.53
C TRP A 108 -2.31 12.12 -0.52
N LEU A 109 -3.00 11.29 0.26
CA LEU A 109 -4.47 11.23 0.28
C LEU A 109 -5.01 11.32 1.71
N CYS A 110 -5.96 12.22 1.95
CA CYS A 110 -6.72 12.27 3.20
C CYS A 110 -7.71 11.12 3.26
N ARG A 111 -8.27 10.85 4.45
CA ARG A 111 -9.20 9.72 4.72
C ARG A 111 -10.34 9.60 3.72
N GLU A 112 -10.95 10.72 3.33
CA GLU A 112 -12.07 10.77 2.39
C GLU A 112 -11.67 10.29 0.98
N HIS A 113 -10.44 10.56 0.55
CA HIS A 113 -9.94 10.21 -0.77
C HIS A 113 -9.08 8.93 -0.77
N ARG A 114 -9.02 8.18 0.35
CA ARG A 114 -8.25 6.92 0.42
C ARG A 114 -8.91 5.80 -0.38
N ASP A 115 -10.24 5.76 -0.39
CA ASP A 115 -11.04 4.74 -1.10
C ASP A 115 -11.24 5.08 -2.59
N ASP A 116 -11.01 6.34 -2.94
CA ASP A 116 -10.99 6.88 -4.31
C ASP A 116 -9.58 6.95 -4.91
N SER A 117 -8.58 6.34 -4.27
CA SER A 117 -7.28 6.09 -4.89
C SER A 117 -7.58 5.44 -6.25
N PRO A 118 -7.28 6.09 -7.39
CA PRO A 118 -8.02 5.90 -8.64
C PRO A 118 -8.15 4.41 -8.92
N LYS A 119 -9.34 3.90 -8.66
CA LYS A 119 -9.71 2.57 -9.14
C LYS A 119 -9.58 2.72 -10.64
N VAL A 120 -8.67 1.94 -11.18
CA VAL A 120 -8.46 1.85 -12.61
C VAL A 120 -9.80 1.37 -13.14
N ASP A 121 -10.63 2.30 -13.60
CA ASP A 121 -11.70 1.97 -14.53
C ASP A 121 -11.01 1.29 -15.72
N ALA A 122 -11.58 0.12 -16.03
CA ALA A 122 -11.10 -0.85 -16.99
C ALA A 122 -10.98 -0.28 -18.41
#